data_AF-A0A8T0VEI1-F1
#
_entry.id   AF-A0A8T0VEI1-F1
#
_cell.length_a   1.000
_cell.length_b   1.000
_cell.length_c   1.000
_cell.angle_alpha   90.00
_cell.angle_beta   90.00
_cell.angle_gamma   90.00
#
_symmetry.space_group_name_H-M   'P 1'
#
loop_
_entity.id
_entity.type
_entity.pdbx_description
1 polymer ?
#
loop_
_entity_poly.entity_id
_entity_poly.type
_entity_poly.pdbx_seq_one_letter_code
_entity_poly.pdbx_strand_id
1 'polypeptide(L)'
;MGELNEKAFKAACLAKVPPEEVATASYELYSSWQQQIGDLSWYPFKTAIVDGNHQEIVNVDDDKLQELKRAWGSGAHDAVVNALEEMKQYDVLSDRSIAYELWNYKEGRRATMRECINYMSNQVKQLTATKCRKIRR
;
A
#
# COMPACT_ATOMS: atom_id res chain seq x y z
N MET A 1 -0.23 0.89 -3.96
CA MET A 1 -1.19 -0.04 -3.33
C MET A 1 -0.38 -1.01 -2.47
N GLY A 2 -0.87 -1.29 -1.27
CA GLY A 2 -0.13 -2.02 -0.24
C GLY A 2 0.85 -1.14 0.54
N GLU A 3 0.74 0.18 0.45
CA GLU A 3 1.51 1.10 1.30
C GLU A 3 0.67 1.53 2.50
N LEU A 4 1.33 1.72 3.63
CA LEU A 4 0.67 2.24 4.83
C LEU A 4 0.33 3.73 4.66
N ASN A 5 -0.83 4.12 5.18
CA ASN A 5 -1.24 5.51 5.19
C ASN A 5 -0.56 6.28 6.32
N GLU A 6 0.57 6.93 6.03
CA GLU A 6 1.35 7.73 6.99
C GLU A 6 0.49 8.74 7.79
N LYS A 7 -0.52 9.35 7.15
CA LYS A 7 -1.40 10.32 7.82
C LYS A 7 -2.23 9.68 8.93
N ALA A 8 -2.61 8.41 8.77
CA ALA A 8 -3.37 7.67 9.79
C ALA A 8 -2.52 7.44 11.05
N PHE A 9 -1.24 7.09 10.88
CA PHE A 9 -0.30 6.95 11.99
C PHE A 9 -0.02 8.29 12.68
N LYS A 10 0.19 9.35 11.89
CA LYS A 10 0.36 10.70 12.45
C LYS A 10 -0.87 11.14 13.25
N ALA A 11 -2.08 10.89 12.74
CA ALA A 11 -3.33 11.19 13.45
C ALA A 11 -3.47 10.38 14.74
N ALA A 12 -3.10 9.10 14.73
CA ALA A 12 -3.10 8.26 15.91
C ALA A 12 -2.13 8.77 16.99
N CYS A 13 -0.93 9.19 16.60
CA CYS A 13 0.06 9.76 17.54
C CYS A 13 -0.37 11.13 18.08
N LEU A 14 -0.93 12.01 17.24
CA LEU A 14 -1.47 13.31 17.66
C LEU A 14 -2.50 13.19 18.79
N ALA A 15 -3.26 12.09 18.83
CA ALA A 15 -4.28 11.85 19.84
C ALA A 15 -3.72 11.32 21.18
N LYS A 16 -2.46 10.85 21.24
CA LYS A 16 -1.91 10.11 22.38
C LYS A 16 -0.59 10.63 22.92
N VAL A 17 0.16 11.39 22.14
CA VAL A 17 1.54 11.79 22.44
C VAL A 17 1.65 13.33 22.43
N PRO A 18 2.52 13.95 23.25
CA PRO A 18 2.73 15.40 23.22
C PRO A 18 3.13 15.90 21.82
N PRO A 19 2.69 17.09 21.40
CA PRO A 19 2.93 17.60 20.04
C PRO A 19 4.40 17.60 19.58
N GLU A 20 5.33 17.81 20.51
CA GLU A 20 6.78 17.83 20.25
C GLU A 20 7.33 16.45 19.87
N GLU A 21 6.71 15.38 20.37
CA GLU A 21 7.13 13.99 20.18
C GLU A 21 6.36 13.29 19.05
N VAL A 22 5.23 13.85 18.59
CA VAL A 22 4.36 13.25 17.57
C VAL A 22 5.12 12.87 16.30
N ALA A 23 6.04 13.72 15.84
CA ALA A 23 6.78 13.45 14.61
C ALA A 23 7.59 12.16 14.74
N THR A 24 8.41 12.05 15.79
CA THR A 24 9.23 10.88 16.07
C THR A 24 8.38 9.63 16.32
N ALA A 25 7.36 9.73 17.19
CA ALA A 25 6.49 8.61 17.51
C ALA A 25 5.73 8.08 16.28
N SER A 26 5.24 8.98 15.42
CA SER A 26 4.54 8.60 14.19
C SER A 26 5.46 7.89 13.20
N TYR A 27 6.71 8.34 13.09
CA TYR A 27 7.71 7.73 12.22
C TYR A 27 8.11 6.34 12.73
N GLU A 28 8.43 6.21 14.01
CA GLU A 28 8.79 4.93 14.64
C GLU A 28 7.67 3.90 14.50
N LEU A 29 6.42 4.31 14.81
CA LEU A 29 5.25 3.45 14.69
C LEU A 29 5.03 3.04 13.23
N TYR A 30 5.07 3.99 12.30
CA TYR A 30 4.91 3.73 10.87
C TYR A 30 5.96 2.74 10.36
N SER A 31 7.24 2.97 10.65
CA SER A 31 8.34 2.10 10.22
C SER A 31 8.27 0.71 10.83
N SER A 32 7.90 0.58 12.12
CA SER A 32 7.68 -0.71 12.76
C SER A 32 6.59 -1.52 12.06
N TRP A 33 5.47 -0.87 11.69
CA TRP A 33 4.40 -1.53 10.96
C TRP A 33 4.74 -1.85 9.50
N GLN A 34 5.54 -1.02 8.83
CA GLN A 34 6.07 -1.37 7.52
C GLN A 34 6.92 -2.65 7.58
N GLN A 35 7.79 -2.77 8.59
CA GLN A 35 8.57 -4.00 8.81
C GLN A 35 7.68 -5.20 9.11
N GLN A 36 6.67 -5.02 9.97
CA GLN A 36 5.75 -6.09 10.35
C GLN A 36 4.95 -6.61 9.15
N ILE A 37 4.48 -5.73 8.26
CA ILE A 37 3.77 -6.12 7.03
C ILE A 37 4.71 -6.74 6.00
N GLY A 38 5.97 -6.30 5.97
CA GLY A 38 7.01 -6.88 5.12
C GLY A 38 7.45 -8.28 5.55
N ASP A 39 7.17 -8.68 6.79
CA ASP A 39 7.50 -10.00 7.31
C ASP A 39 6.56 -11.08 6.74
N LEU A 40 7.13 -11.93 5.88
CA LEU A 40 6.40 -13.04 5.24
C LEU A 40 5.94 -14.11 6.23
N SER A 41 6.53 -14.20 7.43
CA SER A 41 6.11 -15.14 8.46
C SER A 41 4.78 -14.74 9.12
N TRP A 42 4.38 -13.47 8.98
CA TRP A 42 3.11 -12.97 9.50
C TRP A 42 2.05 -12.92 8.40
N TYR A 43 1.08 -13.83 8.50
CA TYR A 43 -0.02 -13.98 7.54
C TYR A 43 -1.38 -13.86 8.25
N PRO A 44 -1.86 -12.65 8.54
CA PRO A 44 -3.09 -12.42 9.32
C PRO A 44 -4.34 -12.55 8.44
N PHE A 45 -4.54 -13.71 7.79
CA PHE A 45 -5.70 -14.00 6.95
C PHE A 45 -6.48 -15.21 7.47
N LYS A 46 -7.80 -15.19 7.26
CA LYS A 46 -8.70 -16.29 7.57
C LYS A 46 -9.63 -16.58 6.40
N THR A 47 -10.03 -17.84 6.25
CA THR A 47 -11.06 -18.22 5.29
C THR A 47 -12.43 -17.81 5.82
N ALA A 48 -13.20 -17.08 5.02
CA ALA A 48 -14.58 -16.71 5.27
C ALA A 48 -15.44 -17.03 4.05
N ILE A 49 -16.75 -17.21 4.27
CA ILE A 49 -17.71 -17.35 3.18
C ILE A 49 -18.23 -15.96 2.84
N VAL A 50 -17.90 -15.46 1.65
CA VAL A 50 -18.36 -14.17 1.12
C VAL A 50 -19.10 -14.47 -0.18
N ASP A 51 -20.37 -14.07 -0.24
CA ASP A 51 -21.27 -14.33 -1.38
C ASP A 51 -21.34 -15.82 -1.79
N GLY A 52 -21.34 -16.71 -0.79
CA GLY A 52 -21.42 -18.16 -1.00
C GLY A 52 -20.12 -18.82 -1.46
N ASN A 53 -19.03 -18.06 -1.64
CA ASN A 53 -17.71 -18.57 -2.00
C ASN A 53 -16.72 -18.45 -0.84
N HIS A 54 -15.82 -19.43 -0.71
CA HIS A 54 -14.70 -19.34 0.22
C HIS A 54 -13.69 -18.31 -0.29
N GLN A 55 -13.48 -17.25 0.51
CA GLN A 55 -12.50 -16.20 0.25
C GLN A 55 -11.58 -16.06 1.46
N GLU A 56 -10.31 -15.74 1.23
CA GLU A 56 -9.40 -15.34 2.31
C GLU A 56 -9.53 -13.84 2.55
N ILE A 57 -9.91 -13.48 3.77
CA ILE A 57 -10.04 -12.08 4.22
C ILE A 57 -9.06 -11.81 5.35
N VAL A 58 -8.76 -10.54 5.60
CA VAL A 58 -7.90 -10.16 6.75
C VAL A 58 -8.58 -10.62 8.05
N ASN A 59 -7.83 -11.31 8.89
CA ASN A 59 -8.28 -11.68 10.23
C ASN A 59 -8.18 -10.47 11.14
N VAL A 60 -9.25 -9.67 11.21
CA VAL A 60 -9.33 -8.49 12.09
C VAL A 60 -9.05 -8.83 13.56
N ASP A 61 -9.28 -10.07 13.99
CA ASP A 61 -9.04 -10.55 15.35
C ASP A 61 -7.60 -11.01 15.60
N ASP A 62 -6.68 -10.84 14.63
CA ASP A 62 -5.25 -11.13 14.79
C ASP A 62 -4.66 -10.37 15.99
N ASP A 63 -3.83 -11.05 16.78
CA ASP A 63 -3.29 -10.50 18.03
C ASP A 63 -2.54 -9.19 17.82
N LYS A 64 -1.73 -9.07 16.76
CA LYS A 64 -0.96 -7.85 16.47
C LYS A 64 -1.88 -6.72 16.01
N LEU A 65 -2.89 -7.02 15.19
CA LEU A 65 -3.89 -6.02 14.77
C LEU A 65 -4.72 -5.53 15.97
N GLN A 66 -5.12 -6.42 16.85
CA GLN A 66 -5.85 -6.06 18.07
C GLN A 66 -4.98 -5.23 19.02
N GLU A 67 -3.70 -5.56 19.15
CA GLU A 67 -2.74 -4.75 19.89
C GLU A 67 -2.64 -3.33 19.32
N LEU A 68 -2.49 -3.19 17.99
CA LEU A 68 -2.46 -1.88 17.32
C LEU A 68 -3.71 -1.06 17.62
N LYS A 69 -4.89 -1.69 17.51
CA LYS A 69 -6.17 -1.04 17.75
C LYS A 69 -6.31 -0.54 19.19
N ARG A 70 -5.85 -1.33 20.17
CA ARG A 70 -5.83 -0.94 21.59
C ARG A 70 -4.80 0.18 21.85
N ALA A 71 -3.60 0.03 21.32
CA ALA A 71 -2.47 0.92 21.57
C ALA A 71 -2.58 2.26 20.85
N TRP A 72 -3.18 2.33 19.65
CA TRP A 72 -3.18 3.52 18.80
C TRP A 72 -4.54 3.89 18.19
N GLY A 73 -5.57 3.04 18.37
CA GLY A 73 -6.94 3.32 17.93
C GLY A 73 -7.27 2.73 16.56
N SER A 74 -8.52 2.92 16.13
CA SER A 74 -9.02 2.34 14.88
C SER A 74 -8.35 2.92 13.64
N GLY A 75 -7.96 4.21 13.63
CA GLY A 75 -7.35 4.82 12.44
C GLY A 75 -6.07 4.14 11.98
N ALA A 76 -5.15 3.83 12.90
CA ALA A 76 -3.91 3.10 12.57
C ALA A 76 -4.20 1.65 12.19
N HIS A 77 -5.11 0.99 12.93
CA HIS A 77 -5.58 -0.36 12.63
C HIS A 77 -6.15 -0.47 11.20
N ASP A 78 -7.09 0.40 10.84
CA ASP A 78 -7.78 0.38 9.56
C ASP A 78 -6.80 0.68 8.41
N ALA A 79 -5.78 1.51 8.65
CA ALA A 79 -4.72 1.74 7.67
C ALA A 79 -3.89 0.47 7.38
N VAL A 80 -3.61 -0.36 8.40
CA VAL A 80 -2.91 -1.64 8.22
C VAL A 80 -3.81 -2.66 7.53
N VAL A 81 -5.08 -2.78 7.94
CA VAL A 81 -6.04 -3.70 7.31
C VAL A 81 -6.21 -3.37 5.83
N ASN A 82 -6.43 -2.09 5.50
CA ASN A 82 -6.55 -1.66 4.11
C ASN A 82 -5.28 -2.00 3.31
N ALA A 83 -4.08 -1.76 3.84
CA ALA A 83 -2.85 -2.11 3.14
C ALA A 83 -2.74 -3.63 2.87
N LEU A 84 -3.13 -4.48 3.83
CA LEU A 84 -3.14 -5.94 3.65
C LEU A 84 -4.19 -6.40 2.62
N GLU A 85 -5.38 -5.80 2.63
CA GLU A 85 -6.43 -6.06 1.62
C GLU A 85 -5.97 -5.65 0.22
N GLU A 86 -5.35 -4.47 0.09
CA GLU A 86 -4.76 -4.02 -1.17
C GLU A 86 -3.67 -5.00 -1.64
N MET A 87 -2.75 -5.40 -0.75
CA MET A 87 -1.72 -6.38 -1.12
C MET A 87 -2.32 -7.70 -1.63
N LYS A 88 -3.42 -8.19 -1.01
CA LYS A 88 -4.14 -9.38 -1.48
C LYS A 88 -4.75 -9.14 -2.85
N GLN A 89 -5.40 -8.00 -3.06
CA GLN A 89 -6.07 -7.64 -4.31
C GLN A 89 -5.11 -7.57 -5.50
N TYR A 90 -3.89 -7.08 -5.27
CA TYR A 90 -2.86 -6.95 -6.30
C TYR A 90 -1.91 -8.16 -6.39
N ASP A 91 -2.19 -9.24 -5.64
CA ASP A 91 -1.37 -10.46 -5.58
C ASP A 91 0.12 -10.20 -5.25
N VAL A 92 0.38 -9.20 -4.40
CA VAL A 92 1.73 -8.82 -3.94
C VAL A 92 2.02 -9.25 -2.50
N LEU A 93 1.18 -10.09 -1.90
CA LEU A 93 1.43 -10.61 -0.55
C LEU A 93 2.65 -11.55 -0.48
N SER A 94 2.98 -12.23 -1.57
CA SER A 94 4.09 -13.20 -1.62
C SER A 94 5.46 -12.54 -1.60
N ASP A 95 5.58 -11.34 -2.17
CA ASP A 95 6.84 -10.60 -2.23
C ASP A 95 6.81 -9.29 -1.41
N ARG A 96 5.64 -8.91 -0.89
CA ARG A 96 5.35 -7.67 -0.16
C ARG A 96 5.82 -6.44 -0.94
N SER A 97 5.78 -6.51 -2.27
CA SER A 97 6.14 -5.41 -3.14
C SER A 97 5.05 -4.35 -3.18
N ILE A 98 5.45 -3.12 -3.52
CA ILE A 98 4.51 -2.03 -3.75
C ILE A 98 3.96 -2.21 -5.17
N ALA A 99 2.64 -2.37 -5.28
CA ALA A 99 1.97 -2.35 -6.56
C ALA A 99 1.73 -0.90 -7.00
N TYR A 100 2.29 -0.54 -8.17
CA TYR A 100 2.08 0.75 -8.81
C TYR A 100 0.92 0.71 -9.79
N GLU A 101 0.04 1.69 -9.69
CA GLU A 101 -1.06 1.88 -10.64
C GLU A 101 -0.75 3.02 -11.60
N LEU A 102 -1.04 2.81 -12.89
CA LEU A 102 -1.02 3.91 -13.86
C LEU A 102 -2.40 4.56 -13.88
N TRP A 103 -2.45 5.88 -13.75
CA TRP A 103 -3.68 6.66 -13.77
C TRP A 103 -3.89 7.36 -15.11
N ASN A 104 -5.08 7.22 -15.71
CA ASN A 104 -5.47 8.02 -16.85
C ASN A 104 -6.15 9.31 -16.37
N TYR A 105 -5.36 10.37 -16.24
CA TYR A 105 -5.85 11.68 -15.81
C TYR A 105 -6.88 12.31 -16.76
N LYS A 106 -6.89 11.94 -18.04
CA LYS A 106 -7.88 12.46 -19.01
C LYS A 106 -9.27 11.90 -18.75
N GLU A 107 -9.33 10.61 -18.42
CA GLU A 107 -10.57 9.87 -18.19
C GLU A 107 -10.95 9.83 -16.69
N GLY A 108 -10.11 10.38 -15.81
CA GLY A 108 -10.37 10.42 -14.37
C GLY A 108 -10.44 9.05 -13.71
N ARG A 109 -9.80 8.02 -14.28
CA ARG A 109 -9.84 6.64 -13.79
C ARG A 109 -8.49 5.94 -13.93
N ARG A 110 -8.36 4.76 -13.31
CA ARG A 110 -7.26 3.82 -13.54
C ARG A 110 -7.06 3.59 -15.04
N ALA A 111 -5.81 3.63 -15.48
CA ALA A 111 -5.46 3.34 -16.86
C ALA A 111 -5.71 1.86 -17.17
N THR A 112 -6.31 1.59 -18.33
CA THR A 112 -6.46 0.24 -18.85
C THR A 112 -5.11 -0.29 -19.30
N MET A 113 -4.97 -1.62 -19.35
CA MET A 113 -3.75 -2.28 -19.86
C MET A 113 -3.35 -1.78 -21.25
N ARG A 114 -4.33 -1.53 -22.13
CA ARG A 114 -4.08 -0.97 -23.48
C ARG A 114 -3.48 0.42 -23.41
N GLU A 115 -4.00 1.29 -22.55
CA GLU A 115 -3.47 2.64 -22.33
C GLU A 115 -2.03 2.58 -21.78
N CYS A 116 -1.75 1.66 -20.84
CA CYS A 116 -0.42 1.44 -20.29
C CYS A 116 0.59 0.99 -21.36
N ILE A 117 0.25 -0.02 -22.15
CA ILE A 117 1.10 -0.53 -23.24
C ILE A 117 1.39 0.59 -24.27
N ASN A 118 0.36 1.32 -24.67
CA ASN A 118 0.51 2.44 -25.61
C ASN A 118 1.41 3.54 -25.06
N TYR A 119 1.25 3.89 -23.77
CA TYR A 119 2.11 4.88 -23.12
C TYR A 119 3.57 4.42 -23.09
N MET A 120 3.85 3.20 -22.62
CA MET A 120 5.21 2.65 -22.59
C MET A 120 5.85 2.60 -23.99
N SER A 121 5.11 2.14 -25.00
CA SER A 121 5.57 2.10 -26.39
C SER A 121 5.97 3.49 -26.90
N ASN A 122 5.16 4.50 -26.59
CA ASN A 122 5.42 5.87 -26.99
C ASN A 122 6.64 6.47 -26.26
N GLN A 123 6.81 6.20 -24.96
CA GLN A 123 7.99 6.64 -24.20
C GLN A 123 9.28 6.07 -24.79
N VAL A 124 9.30 4.76 -25.10
CA VAL A 124 10.46 4.11 -25.73
C VAL A 124 10.80 4.79 -27.06
N LYS A 125 9.82 5.01 -27.95
CA LYS A 125 10.04 5.68 -29.24
C LYS A 125 10.65 7.08 -29.07
N GLN A 126 10.15 7.87 -28.12
CA GLN A 126 10.65 9.22 -27.85
C GLN A 126 12.10 9.20 -27.35
N LEU A 127 12.43 8.28 -26.44
CA LEU A 127 13.78 8.12 -25.91
C LEU A 127 14.76 7.69 -27.00
N THR A 128 14.38 6.74 -27.87
CA THR A 128 15.20 6.32 -29.01
C THR A 128 15.43 7.47 -29.99
N ALA A 129 14.39 8.22 -30.35
CA ALA A 129 14.51 9.37 -31.24
C ALA A 129 15.43 10.46 -30.66
N THR A 130 15.33 10.70 -29.36
CA THR A 130 16.16 11.69 -28.64
C THR A 130 17.62 11.26 -28.59
N LYS A 131 17.90 9.98 -28.32
CA LYS A 131 19.25 9.40 -28.34
C LYS A 131 19.88 9.53 -29.73
N CYS A 132 19.15 9.20 -30.80
CA CYS A 132 19.64 9.34 -32.18
C CYS A 132 19.95 10.81 -32.54
N ARG A 133 19.18 11.78 -32.04
CA ARG A 133 19.46 13.21 -32.25
C ARG A 133 20.71 13.69 -31.50
N LYS A 134 20.99 13.15 -30.31
CA LYS A 134 22.21 13.48 -29.55
C LYS A 134 23.47 12.87 -30.14
N ILE A 135 23.39 11.69 -30.75
CA ILE A 135 24.54 11.02 -31.41
C ILE A 135 24.92 11.70 -32.74
N ARG A 136 23.96 12.37 -33.39
CA ARG A 136 24.16 13.06 -34.68
C ARG A 136 24.63 14.52 -34.56
N ARG A 137 24.82 15.02 -33.33
CA ARG A 137 25.42 16.33 -33.04
C ARG A 137 26.84 16.10 -32.54
#